data_AF-A0A1F4SY09-F1
#
_entry.id   AF-A0A1F4SY09-F1
#
_cell.length_a   1.000
_cell.length_b   1.000
_cell.length_c   1.000
_cell.angle_alpha   90.00
_cell.angle_beta   90.00
_cell.angle_gamma   90.00
#
_symmetry.space_group_name_H-M   'P 1'
#
loop_
_entity.id
_entity.type
_entity.pdbx_description
1 polymer ?
#
loop_
_entity_poly.entity_id
_entity_poly.type
_entity_poly.pdbx_seq_one_letter_code
_entity_poly.pdbx_strand_id
1 'polypeptide(L)'
;MKRFDKLVDEEESFAVESTLSDISLAKNLKKVRRLGYKITVIYSFLDNPNMAIDRIKVRVEKGGHFIPNEDVIRRFYRSKNNFWKIYRNIANDWSIFYNGEDDDRLIPVATGSMDEVNILEEEKFSLFIKDVDNDKRSI
;
A
#
# COMPACT_ATOMS: atom_id res chain seq x y z
N MET A 1 -5.20 -17.76 5.42
CA MET A 1 -4.61 -17.57 6.76
C MET A 1 -3.63 -18.69 7.16
N LYS A 2 -3.90 -19.98 6.91
CA LYS A 2 -3.02 -21.11 7.32
C LYS A 2 -1.52 -20.98 6.94
N ARG A 3 -1.18 -20.30 5.84
CA ARG A 3 0.22 -20.11 5.41
C ARG A 3 0.95 -18.99 6.18
N PHE A 4 0.22 -17.98 6.67
CA PHE A 4 0.81 -16.90 7.47
C PHE A 4 1.19 -17.40 8.86
N ASP A 5 0.25 -18.06 9.56
CA ASP A 5 0.52 -18.59 10.90
C ASP A 5 1.65 -19.63 10.88
N LYS A 6 1.69 -20.50 9.86
CA LYS A 6 2.78 -21.48 9.69
C LYS A 6 4.16 -20.83 9.58
N LEU A 7 4.31 -19.80 8.75
CA LEU A 7 5.60 -19.10 8.58
C LEU A 7 6.04 -18.35 9.84
N VAL A 8 5.06 -17.88 10.62
CA VAL A 8 5.30 -17.25 11.92
C VAL A 8 5.75 -18.27 12.96
N ASP A 9 5.14 -19.45 12.98
CA ASP A 9 5.51 -20.55 13.88
C ASP A 9 6.91 -21.12 13.56
N GLU A 10 7.34 -21.01 12.30
CA GLU A 10 8.68 -21.42 11.83
C GLU A 10 9.74 -20.31 12.02
N GLU A 11 9.38 -19.13 12.57
CA GLU A 11 10.26 -17.96 12.75
C GLU A 11 10.94 -17.46 11.46
N GLU A 12 10.35 -17.78 10.30
CA GLU A 12 10.91 -17.47 8.99
C GLU A 12 10.61 -16.05 8.55
N SER A 13 11.50 -15.47 7.74
CA SER A 13 11.25 -14.18 7.06
C SER A 13 10.33 -14.39 5.85
N PHE A 14 9.32 -13.54 5.70
CA PHE A 14 8.37 -13.66 4.59
C PHE A 14 7.88 -12.31 4.07
N ALA A 15 7.37 -12.31 2.84
CA ALA A 15 6.70 -11.17 2.22
C ALA A 15 5.22 -11.49 1.95
N VAL A 16 4.36 -10.49 2.11
CA VAL A 16 2.94 -10.58 1.77
C VAL A 16 2.58 -9.43 0.85
N GLU A 17 2.02 -9.76 -0.31
CA GLU A 17 1.44 -8.79 -1.22
C GLU A 17 -0.03 -8.53 -0.85
N SER A 18 -0.42 -7.26 -0.79
CA SER A 18 -1.80 -6.85 -0.53
C SER A 18 -2.05 -5.48 -1.12
N THR A 19 -3.30 -5.23 -1.53
CA THR A 19 -3.73 -3.90 -1.97
C THR A 19 -3.85 -2.89 -0.83
N LEU A 20 -3.74 -3.33 0.43
CA LEU A 20 -3.97 -2.53 1.65
C LEU A 20 -5.35 -1.83 1.73
N SER A 21 -6.29 -2.18 0.86
CA SER A 21 -7.65 -1.62 0.87
C SER A 21 -8.58 -2.30 1.90
N ASP A 22 -8.16 -3.44 2.44
CA ASP A 22 -8.71 -4.09 3.63
C ASP A 22 -7.73 -3.94 4.81
N ILE A 23 -8.26 -3.79 6.01
CA ILE A 23 -7.52 -3.64 7.27
C ILE A 23 -7.26 -4.98 7.98
N SER A 24 -7.81 -6.10 7.48
CA SER A 24 -7.67 -7.43 8.10
C SER A 24 -6.21 -7.84 8.33
N LEU A 25 -5.30 -7.46 7.42
CA LEU A 25 -3.86 -7.70 7.55
C LEU A 25 -3.23 -6.97 8.74
N ALA A 26 -3.75 -5.80 9.15
CA ALA A 26 -3.22 -5.01 10.25
C ALA A 26 -3.21 -5.78 11.58
N LYS A 27 -4.21 -6.63 11.82
CA LYS A 27 -4.27 -7.48 13.03
C LYS A 27 -3.11 -8.48 13.07
N ASN A 28 -2.80 -9.09 11.92
CA ASN A 28 -1.72 -10.05 11.78
C ASN A 28 -0.35 -9.38 11.92
N LEU A 29 -0.16 -8.21 11.31
CA LEU A 29 1.06 -7.42 11.45
C LEU A 29 1.32 -7.02 12.91
N LYS A 30 0.29 -6.57 13.63
CA LYS A 30 0.41 -6.31 15.08
C LYS A 30 0.75 -7.57 15.89
N LYS A 31 0.25 -8.75 15.50
CA LYS A 31 0.59 -10.03 16.14
C LYS A 31 2.07 -10.34 15.97
N VAL A 32 2.58 -10.34 14.73
CA VAL A 32 3.98 -10.71 14.47
C VAL A 32 4.97 -9.68 15.01
N ARG A 33 4.61 -8.39 15.04
CA ARG A 33 5.44 -7.35 15.71
C ARG A 33 5.66 -7.67 17.20
N ARG A 34 4.63 -8.17 17.90
CA ARG A 34 4.76 -8.60 19.31
C ARG A 34 5.59 -9.87 19.47
N LEU A 35 5.72 -10.66 18.41
CA LEU A 35 6.59 -11.84 18.36
C LEU A 35 8.03 -11.50 17.97
N GLY A 36 8.39 -10.21 17.86
CA GLY A 36 9.76 -9.78 17.57
C GLY A 36 10.07 -9.54 16.09
N TYR A 37 9.09 -9.70 15.19
CA TYR A 37 9.30 -9.43 13.77
C TYR A 37 9.54 -7.94 13.51
N LYS A 38 10.54 -7.66 12.68
CA LYS A 38 10.70 -6.36 12.02
C LYS A 38 9.77 -6.30 10.80
N ILE A 39 8.95 -5.26 10.74
CA ILE A 39 7.98 -5.06 9.67
C ILE A 39 8.44 -3.90 8.79
N THR A 40 8.68 -4.18 7.51
CA THR A 40 8.92 -3.17 6.49
C THR A 40 7.74 -3.13 5.52
N VAL A 41 7.18 -1.93 5.29
CA VAL A 41 6.09 -1.74 4.33
C VAL A 41 6.59 -0.94 3.13
N ILE A 42 6.52 -1.55 1.95
CA ILE A 42 6.78 -0.90 0.67
C ILE A 42 5.41 -0.63 0.03
N TYR A 43 5.09 0.64 -0.19
CA TYR A 43 3.82 1.06 -0.77
C TYR A 43 4.06 1.79 -2.08
N SER A 44 3.32 1.45 -3.13
CA SER A 44 3.37 2.14 -4.41
C SER A 44 2.01 2.73 -4.80
N PHE A 45 2.00 3.88 -5.46
CA PHE A 45 0.78 4.56 -5.89
C PHE A 45 0.89 5.19 -7.29
N LEU A 46 -0.26 5.55 -7.85
CA LEU A 46 -0.41 6.24 -9.15
C LEU A 46 -1.06 7.61 -8.94
N ASP A 47 -1.06 8.45 -9.98
CA ASP A 47 -1.69 9.78 -9.90
C ASP A 47 -3.17 9.70 -9.55
N ASN A 48 -3.88 8.76 -10.18
CA ASN A 48 -5.33 8.67 -10.11
C ASN A 48 -5.80 7.24 -10.42
N PRO A 49 -7.05 6.87 -10.07
CA PRO A 49 -7.55 5.53 -10.31
C PRO A 49 -7.77 5.18 -11.80
N ASN A 50 -7.87 6.16 -12.70
CA ASN A 50 -8.05 5.86 -14.13
C ASN A 50 -6.81 5.19 -14.73
N MET A 51 -5.61 5.56 -14.26
CA MET A 51 -4.38 4.87 -14.68
C MET A 51 -4.40 3.38 -14.30
N ALA A 52 -4.89 3.05 -13.10
CA ALA A 52 -5.06 1.65 -12.69
C ALA A 52 -6.09 0.93 -13.57
N ILE A 53 -7.20 1.59 -13.88
CA ILE A 53 -8.24 1.07 -14.79
C ILE A 53 -7.65 0.79 -16.17
N ASP A 54 -6.88 1.72 -16.75
CA ASP A 54 -6.29 1.56 -18.08
C ASP A 54 -5.25 0.44 -18.11
N ARG A 55 -4.40 0.34 -17.07
CA ARG A 55 -3.50 -0.82 -16.90
C ARG A 55 -4.26 -2.14 -16.78
N ILE A 56 -5.43 -2.14 -16.11
CA ILE A 56 -6.30 -3.32 -16.02
C ILE A 56 -6.93 -3.66 -17.39
N LYS A 57 -7.31 -2.68 -18.21
CA LYS A 57 -7.80 -2.95 -19.57
C LYS A 57 -6.72 -3.65 -20.41
N VAL A 58 -5.51 -3.09 -20.43
CA VAL A 58 -4.38 -3.68 -21.19
C VAL A 58 -4.07 -5.10 -20.74
N ARG A 59 -4.07 -5.39 -19.43
CA ARG A 59 -3.84 -6.78 -18.97
C ARG A 59 -4.99 -7.71 -19.34
N VAL A 60 -6.24 -7.24 -19.33
CA VAL A 60 -7.41 -8.06 -19.69
C VAL A 60 -7.35 -8.43 -21.17
N GLU A 61 -6.95 -7.50 -22.03
CA GLU A 61 -6.68 -7.78 -23.45
C GLU A 61 -5.59 -8.85 -23.62
N LYS A 62 -4.63 -8.93 -22.69
CA LYS A 62 -3.58 -9.96 -22.63
C LYS A 62 -3.98 -11.23 -21.85
N GLY A 63 -5.27 -11.42 -21.52
CA GLY A 63 -5.78 -12.61 -20.84
C GLY A 63 -5.82 -12.55 -19.31
N GLY A 64 -5.61 -11.37 -18.73
CA GLY A 64 -5.70 -11.13 -17.28
C GLY A 64 -7.15 -11.03 -16.75
N HIS A 65 -7.29 -10.98 -15.43
CA HIS A 65 -8.60 -10.89 -14.77
C HIS A 65 -9.20 -9.46 -14.81
N PHE A 66 -10.49 -9.34 -15.08
CA PHE A 66 -11.22 -8.09 -15.01
C PHE A 66 -11.53 -7.69 -13.56
N ILE A 67 -11.47 -6.40 -13.24
CA ILE A 67 -11.93 -5.85 -11.96
C ILE A 67 -12.89 -4.69 -12.28
N PRO A 68 -14.09 -4.63 -11.68
CA PRO A 68 -15.00 -3.50 -11.89
C PRO A 68 -14.36 -2.15 -11.56
N ASN A 69 -14.59 -1.13 -12.40
CA ASN A 69 -14.00 0.20 -12.21
C ASN A 69 -14.33 0.80 -10.83
N GLU A 70 -15.57 0.62 -10.36
CA GLU A 70 -15.99 1.08 -9.02
C GLU A 70 -15.15 0.46 -7.89
N ASP A 71 -14.78 -0.81 -8.04
CA ASP A 71 -13.94 -1.53 -7.10
C ASP A 71 -12.50 -1.00 -7.13
N VAL A 72 -11.97 -0.70 -8.31
CA VAL A 72 -10.64 -0.09 -8.49
C VAL A 72 -10.60 1.27 -7.81
N ILE A 73 -11.57 2.15 -8.10
CA ILE A 73 -11.65 3.50 -7.53
C ILE A 73 -11.78 3.43 -6.01
N ARG A 74 -12.70 2.60 -5.49
CA ARG A 74 -12.88 2.44 -4.04
C ARG A 74 -11.62 1.94 -3.36
N ARG A 75 -10.93 0.95 -3.96
CA ARG A 75 -9.71 0.37 -3.38
C ARG A 75 -8.53 1.35 -3.42
N PHE A 76 -8.42 2.16 -4.47
CA PHE A 76 -7.35 3.15 -4.64
C PHE A 76 -7.31 4.18 -3.49
N TYR A 77 -8.45 4.80 -3.17
CA TYR A 77 -8.49 5.77 -2.07
C TYR A 77 -8.35 5.12 -0.70
N ARG A 78 -9.00 3.95 -0.51
CA ARG A 78 -8.89 3.20 0.76
C ARG A 78 -7.47 2.74 1.04
N SER A 79 -6.72 2.28 0.04
CA SER A 79 -5.35 1.83 0.24
C SER A 79 -4.43 2.97 0.68
N LYS A 80 -4.53 4.15 0.06
CA LYS A 80 -3.77 5.34 0.48
C LYS A 80 -4.08 5.73 1.93
N ASN A 81 -5.37 5.79 2.27
CA ASN A 81 -5.84 6.09 3.62
C ASN A 81 -5.35 5.09 4.66
N ASN A 82 -5.56 3.79 4.40
CA ASN A 82 -5.15 2.73 5.32
C ASN A 82 -3.63 2.69 5.47
N PHE A 83 -2.89 2.86 4.37
CA PHE A 83 -1.43 2.95 4.44
C PHE A 83 -1.01 4.06 5.41
N TRP A 84 -1.46 5.29 5.17
CA TRP A 84 -1.01 6.45 5.93
C TRP A 84 -1.45 6.43 7.39
N LYS A 85 -2.72 6.06 7.65
CA LYS A 85 -3.33 6.14 8.99
C LYS A 85 -3.08 4.89 9.84
N ILE A 86 -2.86 3.73 9.24
CA ILE A 86 -2.81 2.44 9.94
C ILE A 86 -1.47 1.75 9.76
N TYR A 87 -1.13 1.37 8.52
CA TYR A 87 0.01 0.49 8.28
C TYR A 87 1.36 1.17 8.56
N ARG A 88 1.48 2.46 8.24
CA ARG A 88 2.63 3.31 8.58
C ARG A 88 3.00 3.21 10.06
N ASN A 89 2.00 3.27 10.93
CA ASN A 89 2.17 3.28 12.38
C ASN A 89 2.44 1.86 12.96
N ILE A 90 2.14 0.81 12.19
CA ILE A 90 2.45 -0.58 12.56
C ILE A 90 3.85 -0.99 12.12
N ALA A 91 4.34 -0.43 11.00
CA ALA A 91 5.65 -0.73 10.46
C ALA A 91 6.79 -0.23 11.37
N ASN A 92 7.93 -0.92 11.30
CA ASN A 92 9.19 -0.38 11.80
C ASN A 92 9.72 0.64 10.81
N ASP A 93 9.75 0.27 9.53
CA ASP A 93 10.19 1.12 8.43
C ASP A 93 9.16 1.09 7.30
N TRP A 94 8.97 2.19 6.62
CA TRP A 94 8.10 2.26 5.45
C TRP A 94 8.69 3.13 4.36
N SER A 95 8.27 2.86 3.13
CA SER A 95 8.66 3.64 1.95
C SER A 95 7.48 3.77 1.00
N ILE A 96 7.29 4.96 0.45
CA ILE A 96 6.32 5.26 -0.59
C ILE A 96 7.06 5.44 -1.90
N PHE A 97 6.58 4.78 -2.94
CA PHE A 97 7.04 4.92 -4.31
C PHE A 97 5.91 5.39 -5.21
N TYR A 98 6.23 6.27 -6.14
CA TYR A 98 5.34 6.64 -7.23
C TYR A 98 5.64 5.77 -8.45
N ASN A 99 4.59 5.22 -9.08
CA ASN A 99 4.67 4.29 -10.21
C ASN A 99 3.79 4.76 -11.38
N GLY A 100 3.65 6.07 -11.58
CA GLY A 100 2.84 6.62 -12.67
C GLY A 100 3.63 6.97 -13.93
N GLU A 101 4.96 6.83 -13.92
CA GLU A 101 5.76 7.06 -15.14
C GLU A 101 5.54 5.95 -16.18
N ASP A 102 5.70 6.29 -17.46
CA ASP A 102 5.47 5.38 -18.59
C ASP A 102 6.63 4.38 -18.82
N ASP A 103 7.78 4.59 -18.18
CA ASP A 103 9.01 3.79 -18.36
C ASP A 103 9.27 2.79 -17.22
N ASP A 104 8.22 2.40 -16.50
CA ASP A 104 8.25 1.49 -15.34
C ASP A 104 9.16 1.95 -14.18
N ARG A 105 9.59 3.22 -14.17
CA ARG A 105 10.41 3.75 -13.08
C ARG A 105 9.57 3.96 -11.82
N LEU A 106 10.09 3.42 -10.72
CA LEU A 106 9.63 3.73 -9.37
C LEU A 106 10.40 4.93 -8.85
N ILE A 107 9.69 6.03 -8.61
CA ILE A 107 10.26 7.23 -7.99
C ILE A 107 10.12 7.09 -6.46
N PRO A 108 11.21 7.11 -5.67
CA PRO A 108 11.12 7.16 -4.21
C PRO A 108 10.51 8.49 -3.77
N VAL A 109 9.40 8.46 -3.03
CA VAL A 109 8.65 9.68 -2.66
C VAL A 109 8.90 10.09 -1.22
N ALA A 110 8.81 9.12 -0.30
CA ALA A 110 9.05 9.37 1.11
C ALA A 110 9.44 8.07 1.80
N THR A 111 10.18 8.20 2.89
CA THR A 111 10.50 7.11 3.81
C THR A 111 10.15 7.53 5.23
N GLY A 112 10.02 6.56 6.11
CA GLY A 112 9.91 6.88 7.52
C GLY A 112 10.13 5.66 8.40
N SER A 113 10.41 5.98 9.65
CA SER A 113 10.64 5.03 10.72
C SER A 113 10.03 5.60 12.00
N MET A 114 9.17 4.82 12.66
CA MET A 114 8.40 5.29 13.82
C MET A 114 7.66 6.62 13.54
N ASP A 115 8.05 7.72 14.21
CA ASP A 115 7.43 9.04 14.09
C ASP A 115 8.10 9.92 13.02
N GLU A 116 9.24 9.51 12.47
CA GLU A 116 9.99 10.28 11.50
C GLU A 116 9.44 10.10 10.07
N VAL A 117 9.38 11.22 9.35
CA VAL A 117 8.99 11.29 7.94
C VAL A 117 10.08 12.03 7.19
N ASN A 118 10.70 11.35 6.23
CA ASN A 118 11.67 11.94 5.33
C ASN A 118 11.06 12.00 3.92
N ILE A 119 10.77 13.22 3.46
CA ILE A 119 10.20 13.48 2.14
C ILE A 119 11.35 13.61 1.13
N LEU A 120 11.28 12.84 0.05
CA LEU A 120 12.30 12.79 -1.00
C LEU A 120 11.82 13.53 -2.27
N GLU A 121 10.52 13.48 -2.56
CA GLU A 121 9.89 14.13 -3.71
C GLU A 121 8.61 14.85 -3.30
N GLU A 122 8.70 16.16 -3.08
CA GLU A 122 7.63 16.97 -2.48
C GLU A 122 6.33 17.00 -3.30
N GLU A 123 6.44 17.10 -4.63
CA GLU A 123 5.26 17.16 -5.51
C GLU A 123 4.48 15.84 -5.49
N LYS A 124 5.19 14.72 -5.62
CA LYS A 124 4.57 13.39 -5.57
C LYS A 124 4.06 13.07 -4.16
N PHE A 125 4.72 13.56 -3.12
CA PHE A 125 4.23 13.43 -1.75
C PHE A 125 2.95 14.23 -1.53
N SER A 126 2.89 15.48 -2.02
CA SER A 126 1.69 16.32 -1.96
C SER A 126 0.51 15.69 -2.71
N LEU A 127 0.78 15.10 -3.87
CA LEU A 127 -0.20 14.31 -4.63
C LEU A 127 -0.70 13.08 -3.86
N PHE A 128 0.18 12.37 -3.16
CA PHE A 128 -0.22 11.26 -2.30
C PHE A 128 -1.13 11.73 -1.15
N ILE A 129 -0.73 12.77 -0.42
CA ILE A 129 -1.45 13.29 0.76
C ILE A 129 -2.83 13.86 0.41
N LYS A 130 -2.97 14.49 -0.76
CA LYS A 130 -4.27 15.00 -1.25
C LYS A 130 -5.38 13.95 -1.20
N ASP A 131 -5.06 12.67 -1.40
CA ASP A 131 -6.05 11.59 -1.40
C ASP A 131 -6.29 10.97 -0.01
N VAL A 132 -5.41 11.22 0.95
CA VAL A 132 -5.53 10.75 2.34
C VAL A 132 -6.49 11.64 3.16
N ASP A 133 -6.58 12.92 2.83
CA ASP A 133 -7.43 13.89 3.54
C ASP A 133 -8.86 13.98 2.97
N ASN A 134 -9.11 13.38 1.80
CA ASN A 134 -10.41 13.41 1.13
C ASN A 134 -11.43 12.36 1.64
N ASP A 135 -11.09 11.58 2.66
CA ASP A 135 -12.03 10.63 3.26
C ASP A 135 -13.01 11.35 4.21
N LYS A 136 -13.96 12.11 3.63
CA LYS A 136 -15.12 12.70 4.32
C LYS A 136 -16.17 11.64 4.74
N ARG A 137 -15.77 10.38 4.92
CA ARG A 137 -16.62 9.33 5.50
C ARG A 137 -16.07 8.92 6.86
N SER A 138 -16.08 9.89 7.77
CA SER A 138 -16.24 9.60 9.19
C SER A 138 -17.74 9.62 9.49
N ILE A 139 -18.16 8.56 10.19
CA ILE A 139 -19.51 8.20 10.67
C ILE A 139 -20.30 7.31 9.72
#